data_AF-A0A377D0H4-F1
#
_entry.id   AF-A0A377D0H4-F1
#
_cell.length_a   1.000
_cell.length_b   1.000
_cell.length_c   1.000
_cell.angle_alpha   90.00
_cell.angle_beta   90.00
_cell.angle_gamma   90.00
#
_symmetry.space_group_name_H-M   'P 1'
#
loop_
_entity.id
_entity.type
_entity.pdbx_description
1 polymer ?
#
loop_
_entity_poly.entity_id
_entity_poly.type
_entity_poly.pdbx_seq_one_letter_code
_entity_poly.pdbx_strand_id
1 'polypeptide(L)' 'MRDDRFNSLKQEFSGVSDDAADALSAISELIRAALFLLGTKEYKSTGIDVLNITADYAEYIAESDLRKMSDRG' A
#
# COMPACT_ATOMS: atom_id res chain seq x y z
N MET A 1 -7.52 18.01 1.73
CA MET A 1 -6.25 17.45 1.23
C MET A 1 -5.94 16.07 1.83
N ARG A 2 -5.71 15.93 3.15
CA ARG A 2 -5.49 14.61 3.78
C ARG A 2 -6.69 13.66 3.58
N ASP A 3 -7.92 14.15 3.80
CA ASP A 3 -9.13 13.33 3.63
C ASP A 3 -9.40 12.98 2.17
N ASP A 4 -9.17 13.90 1.23
CA ASP A 4 -9.35 13.63 -0.21
C ASP A 4 -8.38 12.55 -0.71
N ARG A 5 -7.11 12.63 -0.27
CA ARG A 5 -6.10 11.61 -0.55
C ARG A 5 -6.50 10.26 0.03
N PHE A 6 -6.90 10.23 1.31
CA PHE A 6 -7.36 9.00 1.95
C PHE A 6 -8.60 8.40 1.26
N ASN A 7 -9.56 9.23 0.85
CA ASN A 7 -10.75 8.77 0.12
C ASN A 7 -10.39 8.19 -1.25
N SER A 8 -9.43 8.80 -1.96
CA SER A 8 -8.90 8.26 -3.22
C SER A 8 -8.26 6.89 -2.99
N LEU A 9 -7.39 6.77 -1.98
CA LEU A 9 -6.72 5.51 -1.64
C LEU A 9 -7.72 4.43 -1.19
N LYS A 10 -8.72 4.81 -0.40
CA LYS A 10 -9.80 3.90 0.02
C LYS A 10 -10.61 3.37 -1.16
N GLN A 11 -10.82 4.17 -2.20
CA GLN A 11 -11.47 3.71 -3.43
C GLN A 11 -10.54 2.78 -4.22
N GLU A 12 -9.26 3.13 -4.35
CA GLU A 12 -8.24 2.36 -5.05
C GLU A 12 -8.03 0.97 -4.45
N PHE A 13 -7.98 0.87 -3.12
CA PHE A 13 -7.79 -0.39 -2.38
C PHE A 13 -9.10 -1.00 -1.87
N SER A 14 -10.24 -0.62 -2.45
CA SER A 14 -11.53 -1.17 -2.08
C SER A 14 -11.55 -2.69 -2.27
N GLY A 15 -11.84 -3.43 -1.19
CA GLY A 15 -11.89 -4.89 -1.19
C GLY A 15 -10.58 -5.58 -0.78
N VAL A 16 -9.51 -4.82 -0.57
CA VAL A 16 -8.28 -5.30 0.07
C VAL A 16 -8.44 -5.23 1.59
N SER A 17 -7.78 -6.13 2.32
CA SER A 17 -7.75 -6.09 3.80
C SER A 17 -7.19 -4.75 4.27
N ASP A 18 -7.84 -4.13 5.25
CA ASP A 18 -7.37 -2.92 5.91
C ASP A 18 -6.85 -3.21 7.34
N ASP A 19 -6.63 -4.49 7.65
CA ASP A 19 -5.94 -4.93 8.86
C ASP A 19 -4.44 -4.75 8.70
N ALA A 20 -3.83 -4.07 9.67
CA ALA A 20 -2.42 -3.70 9.59
C ALA A 20 -1.48 -4.91 9.61
N ALA A 21 -1.83 -6.00 10.31
CA ALA A 21 -0.97 -7.18 10.41
C ALA A 21 -1.00 -7.98 9.09
N ASP A 22 -2.19 -8.16 8.50
CA ASP A 22 -2.33 -8.80 7.20
C ASP A 22 -1.66 -7.98 6.10
N ALA A 23 -1.87 -6.66 6.10
CA ALA A 23 -1.31 -5.77 5.11
C ALA A 23 0.22 -5.70 5.15
N LEU A 24 0.84 -5.78 6.34
CA LEU A 24 2.29 -5.77 6.47
C LEU A 24 2.94 -6.97 5.74
N SER A 25 2.29 -8.13 5.79
CA SER A 25 2.75 -9.32 5.08
C SER A 25 2.71 -9.11 3.56
N ALA A 26 1.59 -8.60 3.04
CA ALA A 26 1.43 -8.28 1.62
C ALA A 26 2.44 -7.20 1.14
N ILE A 27 2.65 -6.14 1.92
CA ILE A 27 3.63 -5.09 1.60
C ILE A 27 5.04 -5.67 1.48
N SER A 28 5.44 -6.55 2.41
CA SER A 28 6.75 -7.22 2.35
C SER A 28 6.91 -8.05 1.07
N GLU A 29 5.87 -8.78 0.66
CA GLU A 29 5.89 -9.58 -0.57
C GLU A 29 5.97 -8.72 -1.83
N LEU A 30 5.21 -7.61 -1.88
CA LEU A 30 5.24 -6.66 -2.99
C LEU A 30 6.61 -5.97 -3.12
N ILE A 31 7.26 -5.60 -2.01
CA ILE A 31 8.63 -5.07 -2.03
C ILE A 31 9.59 -6.10 -2.64
N ARG A 32 9.51 -7.37 -2.23
CA ARG A 32 10.37 -8.44 -2.78
C ARG A 32 10.14 -8.63 -4.28
N ALA A 33 8.88 -8.65 -4.71
CA ALA A 33 8.50 -8.76 -6.12
C ALA A 33 9.03 -7.57 -6.94
N ALA A 34 8.87 -6.35 -6.44
CA ALA A 34 9.40 -5.15 -7.06
C ALA A 34 10.93 -5.20 -7.21
N LEU A 35 11.65 -5.56 -6.15
CA LEU A 35 13.12 -5.66 -6.19
C LEU A 35 13.59 -6.72 -7.19
N PHE A 36 12.88 -7.85 -7.28
CA PHE A 36 13.15 -8.87 -8.30
C PHE A 36 12.97 -8.30 -9.72
N LEU A 37 11.87 -7.59 -9.98
CA LEU A 37 11.60 -6.97 -11.28
C LEU A 37 12.62 -5.88 -11.63
N LEU A 38 13.04 -5.07 -10.66
CA LEU A 38 14.10 -4.06 -10.83
C LEU A 38 15.44 -4.68 -11.23
N GLY A 39 15.77 -5.85 -10.67
CA GLY A 39 16.97 -6.61 -11.01
C GLY A 39 16.88 -7.36 -12.34
N THR A 40 15.69 -7.50 -12.92
CA THR A 40 15.48 -8.23 -14.17
C THR A 40 15.46 -7.27 -15.36
N LYS A 41 16.34 -7.51 -16.33
CA LYS A 41 16.39 -6.73 -17.58
C LYS A 41 14.99 -6.74 -18.23
N GLU A 42 14.55 -5.58 -18.73
CA GLU A 42 13.23 -5.32 -19.33
C GLU A 42 12.07 -5.08 -18.36
N TYR A 43 12.17 -5.44 -17.07
CA TYR A 43 11.08 -5.26 -16.10
C TYR A 43 11.28 -4.10 -15.10
N LYS A 44 12.26 -3.23 -15.35
CA LYS A 44 12.59 -2.13 -14.43
C LYS A 44 11.40 -1.18 -14.21
N SER A 45 10.66 -0.81 -15.26
CA SER A 45 9.48 0.05 -15.13
C SER A 45 8.40 -0.60 -14.27
N THR A 46 8.07 -1.87 -14.54
CA THR A 46 7.10 -2.64 -13.76
C THR A 46 7.51 -2.75 -12.29
N GLY A 47 8.80 -2.93 -12.00
CA GLY A 47 9.29 -2.92 -10.62
C GLY A 47 9.07 -1.58 -9.91
N ILE A 48 9.22 -0.45 -10.61
CA ILE A 48 8.92 0.89 -10.07
C ILE A 48 7.40 1.04 -9.85
N ASP A 49 6.58 0.59 -10.80
CA ASP A 49 5.12 0.68 -10.68
C ASP A 49 4.60 -0.10 -9.47
N VAL A 50 5.14 -1.31 -9.24
CA VAL A 50 4.81 -2.11 -8.05
C VAL A 50 5.23 -1.39 -6.75
N LEU A 51 6.39 -0.72 -6.72
CA LEU A 51 6.79 0.07 -5.55
C LEU A 51 5.86 1.25 -5.27
N ASN A 52 5.41 1.95 -6.32
CA ASN A 52 4.48 3.06 -6.16
C ASN A 52 3.15 2.58 -5.56
N ILE A 53 2.58 1.49 -6.10
CA ILE A 53 1.36 0.87 -5.57
C ILE A 53 1.58 0.40 -4.12
N THR A 54 2.75 -0.18 -3.83
CA THR A 54 3.08 -0.62 -2.47
C THR A 54 3.15 0.55 -1.48
N ALA A 55 3.69 1.68 -1.90
CA ALA A 55 3.74 2.89 -1.08
C ALA A 55 2.33 3.47 -0.85
N ASP A 56 1.50 3.53 -1.88
CA ASP A 56 0.11 3.97 -1.79
C ASP A 56 -0.70 3.07 -0.84
N TYR A 57 -0.48 1.75 -0.92
CA TYR A 57 -1.13 0.79 -0.02
C TYR A 57 -0.66 0.94 1.43
N ALA A 58 0.64 1.15 1.65
CA ALA A 58 1.17 1.42 2.99
C ALA A 58 0.60 2.72 3.58
N GLU A 59 0.45 3.78 2.78
CA GLU A 59 -0.18 5.04 3.19
C GLU A 59 -1.65 4.82 3.59
N TYR A 60 -2.40 4.07 2.78
CA TYR A 60 -3.79 3.71 3.07
C TYR A 60 -3.93 3.00 4.42
N ILE A 61 -3.10 1.98 4.66
CA ILE A 61 -3.16 1.17 5.88
C ILE A 61 -2.80 1.99 7.11
N ALA A 62 -1.75 2.81 7.03
CA ALA A 62 -1.33 3.67 8.13
C ALA A 62 -2.44 4.67 8.51
N GLU A 63 -3.10 5.30 7.53
CA GLU A 63 -4.21 6.23 7.80
C GLU A 63 -5.49 5.50 8.26
N SER A 64 -5.76 4.29 7.75
CA SER A 64 -6.89 3.48 8.22
C SER A 64 -6.73 3.10 9.70
N ASP A 65 -5.54 2.64 10.09
CA ASP A 65 -5.25 2.26 11.48
C ASP A 65 -5.30 3.48 12.42
N LEU A 66 -4.72 4.62 12.03
CA LEU A 66 -4.80 5.87 12.80
C LEU A 66 -6.24 6.32 13.05
N ARG A 67 -7.11 6.20 12.04
CA ARG A 67 -8.54 6.55 12.18
C ARG A 67 -9.26 5.56 13.10
N LYS A 68 -9.00 4.26 12.96
CA LYS A 68 -9.53 3.23 13.87
C LYS A 68 -9.11 3.48 15.33
N MET A 69 -7.89 3.98 15.56
CA MET A 69 -7.42 4.38 16.89
C MET A 69 -8.13 5.63 17.41
N SER A 70 -8.35 6.62 16.56
CA SER A 70 -9.04 7.87 16.94
C SER A 70 -10.52 7.65 17.28
N ASP A 71 -11.20 6.71 16.62
CA ASP A 71 -12.62 6.40 16.86
C ASP A 71 -12.85 5.61 18.18
N ARG A 72 -11.78 5.14 18.83
CA ARG A 72 -11.82 4.39 20.10
C ARG A 72 -11.64 5.26 21.35
N GLY A 73 -11.33 6.56 21.18
CA GLY A 73 -11.16 7.54 22.26
C GLY A 73 -12.42 8.37 22.51
#